data_AF-A0A485PC71-F1
#
_entry.id   AF-A0A485PC71-F1
#
_cell.length_a   1.000
_cell.length_b   1.000
_cell.length_c   1.000
_cell.angle_alpha   90.00
_cell.angle_beta   90.00
_cell.angle_gamma   90.00
#
_symmetry.space_group_name_H-M   'P 1'
#
loop_
_entity.id
_entity.type
_entity.pdbx_description
1 polymer ?
#
loop_
_entity_poly.entity_id
_entity_poly.type
_entity_poly.pdbx_seq_one_letter_code
_entity_poly.pdbx_strand_id
1 'polypeptide(L)'
;MSFQLSGGSRRVCSRTGPGRLSGGGPGFGAGNACRGSGAGSSVSFTHGSISSGGGFCNGGGGFSAGFLGNEHGLLSGNEKMTMQNLNDRLACYLDHVRALEEANVDLEQKIKAWYEKYGPGSCRGLDHDHTRYFSVIEDLKRQVISMATCNASIILQNDNARLTADDFRLKYENELALHQSVEADINGLHRVMDELTLCTTDLEIQFETLSEELAYLKKNHEEEMNVLQYAAGGDVNVEVNAAPGVDLTVLLNNMRAEYEDLSEQNRKDTEAWFNEKSASLQQQISDDSGAATTARNELMELKRNLQTLEIELQSLVAMKHSYECSLAETEGNYCLQLQQIQDQIGAMEEELQQIRTETEGQKLEYQQLLDIKIFLEKEIETYCKLLDGEERKSKSICYKSKGRGPIHSENQVKDSKEEIVVKTVVEELDQLGNVLSLRVHSVEEKSSKISNITMEQRVPSKAPK
;
A
#
# COMPACT_ATOMS: atom_id res chain seq x y z
N MET A 1 -5.58 39.41 73.90
CA MET A 1 -5.82 38.13 73.22
C MET A 1 -4.99 38.13 71.96
N SER A 2 -3.97 37.26 71.94
CA SER A 2 -3.21 36.79 70.76
C SER A 2 -4.20 36.26 69.70
N PHE A 3 -3.96 36.27 68.39
CA PHE A 3 -2.92 35.59 67.59
C PHE A 3 -2.81 36.32 66.22
N GLN A 4 -1.64 36.78 65.78
CA GLN A 4 -0.63 36.11 64.94
C GLN A 4 -1.06 35.70 63.52
N LEU A 5 -0.59 36.51 62.57
CA LEU A 5 -0.44 36.25 61.14
C LEU A 5 0.67 35.21 60.88
N SER A 6 0.46 34.33 59.90
CA SER A 6 1.53 33.51 59.30
C SER A 6 1.35 33.49 57.79
N GLY A 7 2.37 33.96 57.07
CA GLY A 7 2.44 33.98 55.62
C GLY A 7 3.00 32.68 55.03
N GLY A 8 2.78 32.51 53.73
CA GLY A 8 3.35 31.43 52.94
C GLY A 8 3.46 31.84 51.46
N SER A 9 4.69 32.15 51.06
CA SER A 9 5.12 32.61 49.73
C SER A 9 5.29 31.46 48.74
N ARG A 10 4.99 31.69 47.44
CA ARG A 10 5.64 31.08 46.26
C ARG A 10 5.24 31.84 44.98
N ARG A 11 6.06 32.80 44.55
CA ARG A 11 7.04 32.77 43.43
C ARG A 11 6.43 32.81 42.02
N VAL A 12 6.37 34.04 41.53
CA VAL A 12 6.42 34.45 40.12
C VAL A 12 7.85 34.27 39.60
N CYS A 13 8.01 33.74 38.39
CA CYS A 13 9.22 33.90 37.58
C CYS A 13 8.82 34.19 36.13
N SER A 14 8.82 35.48 35.80
CA SER A 14 8.97 36.03 34.45
C SER A 14 10.41 35.87 33.99
N ARG A 15 10.63 35.41 32.74
CA ARG A 15 11.93 35.51 32.08
C ARG A 15 11.78 35.85 30.61
N THR A 16 12.17 37.08 30.29
CA THR A 16 12.30 37.70 28.97
C THR A 16 13.71 37.52 28.39
N GLY A 17 13.78 37.09 27.13
CA GLY A 17 14.81 37.37 26.09
C GLY A 17 16.19 36.68 26.15
N PRO A 18 17.02 36.74 25.08
CA PRO A 18 16.79 37.21 23.69
C PRO A 18 17.18 36.16 22.60
N GLY A 19 16.91 36.50 21.34
CA GLY A 19 16.97 35.59 20.19
C GLY A 19 18.35 35.24 19.60
N ARG A 20 18.31 34.35 18.60
CA ARG A 20 19.34 34.20 17.57
C ARG A 20 18.77 33.57 16.31
N LEU A 21 19.04 34.24 15.19
CA LEU A 21 18.82 33.79 13.82
C LEU A 21 19.86 32.74 13.41
N SER A 22 19.43 31.68 12.73
CA SER A 22 20.15 30.92 11.69
C SER A 22 19.12 29.94 11.11
N GLY A 23 18.69 30.00 9.84
CA GLY A 23 19.49 30.13 8.64
C GLY A 23 19.95 28.72 8.22
N GLY A 24 19.10 28.00 7.46
CA GLY A 24 19.42 26.68 6.90
C GLY A 24 18.24 26.14 6.08
N GLY A 25 18.28 26.37 4.77
CA GLY A 25 17.25 25.89 3.82
C GLY A 25 17.37 24.39 3.51
N PRO A 26 16.35 23.77 2.89
CA PRO A 26 16.47 22.42 2.36
C PRO A 26 17.11 22.48 0.96
N GLY A 27 18.35 22.01 0.86
CA GLY A 27 19.02 21.79 -0.40
C GLY A 27 18.48 20.52 -1.09
N PHE A 28 18.00 20.69 -2.31
CA PHE A 28 17.91 19.64 -3.32
C PHE A 28 19.28 18.96 -3.50
N GLY A 29 19.29 17.63 -3.57
CA GLY A 29 20.47 16.84 -3.86
C GLY A 29 20.08 15.53 -4.54
N ALA A 30 19.96 15.58 -5.86
CA ALA A 30 19.98 14.41 -6.73
C ALA A 30 21.35 13.70 -6.60
N GLY A 31 21.34 12.37 -6.61
CA GLY A 31 22.57 11.58 -6.48
C GLY A 31 22.35 10.11 -6.76
N ASN A 32 22.20 9.79 -8.06
CA ASN A 32 22.36 8.46 -8.60
C ASN A 32 23.79 7.96 -8.32
N ALA A 33 23.97 6.77 -7.75
CA ALA A 33 25.23 6.04 -7.81
C ALA A 33 24.98 4.53 -7.79
N CYS A 34 24.93 3.98 -9.00
CA CYS A 34 25.16 2.58 -9.27
C CYS A 34 26.50 2.15 -8.64
N ARG A 35 26.46 1.20 -7.72
CA ARG A 35 27.63 0.37 -7.39
C ARG A 35 27.25 -1.09 -7.59
N GLY A 36 27.61 -1.58 -8.77
CA GLY A 36 27.73 -3.01 -9.01
C GLY A 36 28.84 -3.58 -8.13
N SER A 37 28.51 -4.63 -7.39
CA SER A 37 29.47 -5.60 -6.89
C SER A 37 29.19 -6.89 -7.64
N GLY A 38 29.93 -7.07 -8.73
CA GLY A 38 30.04 -8.35 -9.41
C GLY A 38 30.77 -9.34 -8.51
N ALA A 39 30.06 -10.36 -8.07
CA ALA A 39 30.63 -11.61 -7.58
C ALA A 39 29.93 -12.74 -8.32
N GLY A 40 30.27 -12.88 -9.61
CA GLY A 40 29.90 -14.03 -10.42
C GLY A 40 30.72 -15.24 -9.97
N SER A 41 30.07 -16.17 -9.26
CA SER A 41 30.59 -17.53 -9.08
C SER A 41 29.92 -18.41 -10.13
N SER A 42 30.51 -18.42 -11.33
CA SER A 42 30.17 -19.37 -12.39
C SER A 42 30.85 -20.70 -12.08
N VAL A 43 30.09 -21.68 -11.58
CA VAL A 43 30.58 -23.06 -11.48
C VAL A 43 30.37 -23.71 -12.85
N SER A 44 31.41 -23.65 -13.67
CA SER A 44 31.47 -24.26 -14.99
C SER A 44 31.72 -25.76 -14.84
N PHE A 45 30.72 -26.59 -15.10
CA PHE A 45 30.94 -28.03 -15.32
C PHE A 45 31.49 -28.22 -16.73
N THR A 46 32.80 -28.47 -16.83
CA THR A 46 33.42 -28.93 -18.06
C THR A 46 32.87 -30.31 -18.41
N HIS A 47 32.00 -30.36 -19.42
CA HIS A 47 31.63 -31.59 -20.10
C HIS A 47 32.90 -32.20 -20.72
N GLY A 48 33.29 -33.37 -20.20
CA GLY A 48 34.27 -34.25 -20.85
C GLY A 48 33.66 -34.81 -22.13
N SER A 49 33.94 -34.18 -23.25
CA SER A 49 33.70 -34.73 -24.59
C SER A 49 34.70 -35.87 -24.84
N ILE A 50 34.23 -37.11 -24.93
CA ILE A 50 34.99 -38.19 -25.56
C ILE A 50 34.56 -38.20 -27.03
N SER A 51 35.32 -37.49 -27.85
CA SER A 51 35.22 -37.54 -29.29
C SER A 51 35.77 -38.88 -29.78
N SER A 52 34.88 -39.68 -30.38
CA SER A 52 35.24 -40.81 -31.23
C SER A 52 35.66 -40.26 -32.58
N GLY A 53 36.91 -40.52 -32.99
CA GLY A 53 37.41 -40.14 -34.30
C GLY A 53 38.73 -40.82 -34.64
N GLY A 54 38.70 -41.63 -35.72
CA GLY A 54 39.80 -42.02 -36.62
C GLY A 54 41.00 -42.73 -35.98
N GLY A 55 41.29 -43.99 -36.25
CA GLY A 55 41.49 -44.55 -37.58
C GLY A 55 42.93 -44.34 -38.03
N PHE A 56 43.84 -45.27 -37.70
CA PHE A 56 45.07 -45.49 -38.45
C PHE A 56 45.44 -46.98 -38.43
N CYS A 57 45.40 -47.54 -39.63
CA CYS A 57 46.15 -48.71 -40.04
C CYS A 57 47.64 -48.47 -39.74
N ASN A 58 48.27 -49.40 -39.03
CA ASN A 58 49.72 -49.51 -39.07
C ASN A 58 50.08 -50.92 -39.54
N GLY A 59 50.56 -50.95 -40.79
CA GLY A 59 51.23 -52.10 -41.37
C GLY A 59 52.68 -52.18 -40.89
N GLY A 60 53.25 -53.35 -41.13
CA GLY A 60 54.62 -53.73 -40.77
C GLY A 60 54.56 -55.04 -40.00
N GLY A 61 55.02 -56.19 -40.51
CA GLY A 61 55.98 -56.44 -41.57
C GLY A 61 56.92 -57.53 -41.07
N GLY A 62 57.13 -58.56 -41.87
CA GLY A 62 58.12 -59.63 -41.62
C GLY A 62 57.48 -60.97 -41.20
N PHE A 63 57.76 -62.12 -41.79
CA PHE A 63 58.83 -62.51 -42.72
C PHE A 63 58.37 -63.69 -43.56
N SER A 64 58.70 -63.64 -44.86
CA SER A 64 58.74 -64.78 -45.77
C SER A 64 60.11 -65.46 -45.66
N ALA A 65 60.14 -66.80 -45.58
CA ALA A 65 61.20 -67.64 -46.14
C ALA A 65 60.82 -69.13 -45.97
N GLY A 66 60.93 -69.93 -47.04
CA GLY A 66 60.83 -71.39 -46.94
C GLY A 66 60.14 -72.12 -48.10
N PHE A 67 60.48 -71.78 -49.35
CA PHE A 67 60.20 -72.61 -50.53
C PHE A 67 61.10 -73.86 -50.53
N LEU A 68 60.49 -75.06 -50.54
CA LEU A 68 60.88 -76.31 -51.23
C LEU A 68 59.66 -77.24 -51.03
N GLY A 69 58.85 -77.65 -52.02
CA GLY A 69 59.23 -78.30 -53.27
C GLY A 69 59.27 -79.82 -53.08
N ASN A 70 58.13 -80.53 -53.16
CA ASN A 70 58.03 -81.76 -53.94
C ASN A 70 56.58 -82.20 -54.21
N GLU A 71 56.35 -82.61 -55.44
CA GLU A 71 55.08 -82.99 -56.06
C GLU A 71 54.55 -84.36 -55.62
N HIS A 72 53.22 -84.50 -55.64
CA HIS A 72 52.41 -85.58 -56.25
C HIS A 72 51.16 -85.90 -55.42
N GLY A 73 49.97 -85.57 -55.93
CA GLY A 73 48.71 -85.94 -55.26
C GLY A 73 47.41 -85.30 -55.75
N LEU A 74 47.27 -85.13 -57.06
CA LEU A 74 46.01 -85.07 -57.84
C LEU A 74 44.67 -84.92 -57.06
N LEU A 75 44.12 -83.70 -57.09
CA LEU A 75 42.72 -83.38 -57.49
C LEU A 75 41.52 -84.11 -56.83
N SER A 76 41.65 -84.63 -55.60
CA SER A 76 40.49 -85.17 -54.83
C SER A 76 40.38 -84.67 -53.38
N GLY A 77 41.17 -83.66 -52.99
CA GLY A 77 41.27 -83.15 -51.62
C GLY A 77 40.63 -81.78 -51.35
N ASN A 78 40.23 -81.03 -52.38
CA ASN A 78 39.73 -79.67 -52.21
C ASN A 78 38.40 -79.62 -51.46
N GLU A 79 37.43 -80.47 -51.81
CA GLU A 79 36.09 -80.44 -51.21
C GLU A 79 36.09 -80.85 -49.73
N LYS A 80 36.86 -81.89 -49.37
CA LYS A 80 36.98 -82.36 -47.98
C LYS A 80 37.71 -81.34 -47.10
N MET A 81 38.78 -80.72 -47.61
CA MET A 81 39.50 -79.65 -46.91
C MET A 81 38.64 -78.40 -46.74
N THR A 82 37.82 -78.03 -47.74
CA THR A 82 36.86 -76.93 -47.61
C THR A 82 35.73 -77.25 -46.63
N MET A 83 35.23 -78.48 -46.60
CA MET A 83 34.23 -78.92 -45.61
C MET A 83 34.81 -78.95 -44.19
N GLN A 84 36.09 -79.32 -44.05
CA GLN A 84 36.77 -79.29 -42.77
C GLN A 84 36.99 -77.84 -42.30
N ASN A 85 37.42 -76.92 -43.18
CA ASN A 85 37.54 -75.50 -42.84
C ASN A 85 36.18 -74.87 -42.44
N LEU A 86 35.10 -75.23 -43.14
CA LEU A 86 33.74 -74.79 -42.77
C LEU A 86 33.29 -75.35 -41.43
N ASN A 87 33.57 -76.63 -41.15
CA ASN A 87 33.28 -77.26 -39.87
C ASN A 87 34.12 -76.67 -38.72
N ASP A 88 35.41 -76.40 -38.95
CA ASP A 88 36.28 -75.74 -37.97
C ASP A 88 35.79 -74.32 -37.69
N ARG A 89 35.35 -73.60 -38.73
CA ARG A 89 34.75 -72.27 -38.60
C ARG A 89 33.42 -72.33 -37.85
N LEU A 90 32.58 -73.33 -38.12
CA LEU A 90 31.32 -73.56 -37.41
C LEU A 90 31.56 -73.94 -35.94
N ALA A 91 32.58 -74.74 -35.64
CA ALA A 91 33.01 -75.05 -34.28
C ALA A 91 33.46 -73.77 -33.55
N CYS A 92 34.30 -72.95 -34.18
CA CYS A 92 34.68 -71.65 -33.63
C CYS A 92 33.48 -70.71 -33.43
N TYR A 93 32.50 -70.70 -34.34
CA TYR A 93 31.27 -69.93 -34.16
C TYR A 93 30.44 -70.44 -32.97
N LEU A 94 30.29 -71.76 -32.81
CA LEU A 94 29.57 -72.34 -31.68
C LEU A 94 30.27 -72.05 -30.35
N ASP A 95 31.60 -72.11 -30.31
CA ASP A 95 32.37 -71.76 -29.12
C ASP A 95 32.26 -70.25 -28.80
N HIS A 96 32.22 -69.39 -29.83
CA HIS A 96 31.98 -67.96 -29.65
C HIS A 96 30.56 -67.66 -29.15
N VAL A 97 29.54 -68.37 -29.65
CA VAL A 97 28.16 -68.25 -29.17
C VAL A 97 28.07 -68.69 -27.70
N ARG A 98 28.71 -69.81 -27.31
CA ARG A 98 28.75 -70.24 -25.90
C ARG A 98 29.44 -69.21 -25.00
N ALA A 99 30.56 -68.63 -25.43
CA ALA A 99 31.24 -67.59 -24.67
C ALA A 99 30.38 -66.32 -24.51
N LEU A 100 29.60 -65.96 -25.53
CA LEU A 100 28.66 -64.84 -25.46
C LEU A 100 27.45 -65.15 -24.56
N GLU A 101 26.95 -66.38 -24.58
CA GLU A 101 25.88 -66.84 -23.68
C GLU A 101 26.34 -66.79 -22.21
N GLU A 102 27.54 -67.27 -21.91
CA GLU A 102 28.12 -67.21 -20.57
C GLU A 102 28.34 -65.76 -20.10
N ALA A 103 28.90 -64.90 -20.96
CA ALA A 103 29.06 -63.48 -20.66
C ALA A 103 27.71 -62.76 -20.44
N ASN A 104 26.67 -63.12 -21.19
CA ASN A 104 25.32 -62.57 -20.98
C ASN A 104 24.73 -63.01 -19.63
N VAL A 105 24.88 -64.28 -19.25
CA VAL A 105 24.42 -64.76 -17.94
C VAL A 105 25.12 -64.02 -16.80
N ASP A 106 26.43 -63.79 -16.91
CA ASP A 106 27.20 -63.01 -15.94
C ASP A 106 26.74 -61.56 -15.84
N LEU A 107 26.43 -60.93 -16.97
CA LEU A 107 25.89 -59.56 -17.01
C LEU A 107 24.50 -59.50 -16.39
N GLU A 108 23.63 -60.47 -16.68
CA GLU A 108 22.30 -60.55 -16.07
C GLU A 108 22.38 -60.70 -14.55
N GLN A 109 23.33 -61.51 -14.04
CA GLN A 109 23.55 -61.63 -12.60
C GLN A 109 24.04 -60.33 -11.97
N LYS A 110 24.97 -59.63 -12.63
CA LYS A 110 25.45 -58.31 -12.17
C LYS A 110 24.33 -57.27 -12.16
N ILE A 111 23.48 -57.25 -13.18
CA ILE A 111 22.31 -56.36 -13.26
C ILE A 111 21.33 -56.68 -12.13
N LYS A 112 20.99 -57.96 -11.91
CA LYS A 112 20.11 -58.37 -10.80
C LYS A 112 20.68 -57.97 -9.44
N ALA A 113 21.97 -58.23 -9.20
CA ALA A 113 22.63 -57.83 -7.96
C ALA A 113 22.71 -56.30 -7.78
N TRP A 114 22.82 -55.54 -8.88
CA TRP A 114 22.77 -54.09 -8.86
C TRP A 114 21.37 -53.58 -8.52
N TYR A 115 20.32 -54.12 -9.15
CA TYR A 115 18.93 -53.79 -8.80
C TYR A 115 18.55 -54.24 -7.38
N GLU A 116 19.13 -55.31 -6.85
CA GLU A 116 18.87 -55.71 -5.47
C GLU A 116 19.56 -54.78 -4.45
N LYS A 117 20.72 -54.22 -4.80
CA LYS A 117 21.46 -53.25 -3.95
C LYS A 117 21.00 -51.80 -4.12
N TYR A 118 20.56 -51.43 -5.31
CA TYR A 118 20.31 -50.03 -5.71
C TYR A 118 18.95 -49.83 -6.37
N GLY A 119 18.13 -50.87 -6.49
CA GLY A 119 16.80 -50.77 -7.07
C GLY A 119 15.81 -50.04 -6.17
N PRO A 120 14.67 -49.62 -6.74
CA PRO A 120 13.68 -48.82 -6.03
C PRO A 120 13.10 -49.63 -4.86
N GLY A 121 13.40 -49.23 -3.63
CA GLY A 121 12.97 -49.90 -2.39
C GLY A 121 14.08 -50.58 -1.58
N SER A 122 15.31 -50.72 -2.13
CA SER A 122 16.49 -51.21 -1.37
C SER A 122 17.31 -50.06 -0.78
N CYS A 123 16.73 -48.86 -0.74
CA CYS A 123 17.41 -47.64 -0.34
C CYS A 123 17.80 -47.69 1.14
N ARG A 124 19.07 -47.99 1.41
CA ARG A 124 19.76 -47.55 2.62
C ARG A 124 19.62 -46.02 2.72
N GLY A 125 18.59 -45.54 3.42
CA GLY A 125 18.45 -44.14 3.83
C GLY A 125 17.58 -43.21 2.97
N LEU A 126 16.83 -43.72 1.98
CA LEU A 126 15.81 -42.92 1.26
C LEU A 126 14.37 -43.22 1.69
N ASP A 127 14.18 -44.02 2.75
CA ASP A 127 12.95 -44.01 3.55
C ASP A 127 13.20 -43.14 4.78
N HIS A 128 13.49 -41.85 4.57
CA HIS A 128 13.39 -40.90 5.65
C HIS A 128 11.92 -40.51 5.75
N ASP A 129 11.24 -40.90 6.83
CA ASP A 129 9.84 -40.57 7.06
C ASP A 129 9.65 -39.05 7.15
N HIS A 130 9.47 -38.38 6.00
CA HIS A 130 9.30 -36.94 5.91
C HIS A 130 7.97 -36.47 6.52
N THR A 131 7.07 -37.40 6.85
CA THR A 131 5.79 -37.21 7.54
C THR A 131 5.90 -36.33 8.78
N ARG A 132 7.00 -36.43 9.55
CA ARG A 132 7.21 -35.59 10.74
C ARG A 132 7.46 -34.11 10.40
N TYR A 133 8.07 -33.83 9.24
CA TYR A 133 8.28 -32.43 8.82
C TYR A 133 6.97 -31.80 8.35
N PHE A 134 6.08 -32.57 7.72
CA PHE A 134 4.77 -32.06 7.31
C PHE A 134 3.93 -31.59 8.50
N SER A 135 3.90 -32.33 9.62
CA SER A 135 3.17 -31.89 10.81
C SER A 135 3.74 -30.60 11.41
N VAL A 136 5.07 -30.47 11.46
CA VAL A 136 5.74 -29.24 11.94
C VAL A 136 5.47 -28.06 11.01
N ILE A 137 5.48 -28.27 9.69
CA ILE A 137 5.15 -27.24 8.69
C ILE A 137 3.70 -26.80 8.82
N GLU A 138 2.76 -27.71 9.03
CA GLU A 138 1.35 -27.38 9.27
C GLU A 138 1.15 -26.58 10.57
N ASP A 139 1.86 -26.95 11.64
CA ASP A 139 1.82 -26.20 12.91
C ASP A 139 2.38 -24.78 12.74
N LEU A 140 3.50 -24.62 12.03
CA LEU A 140 4.05 -23.30 11.71
C LEU A 140 3.10 -22.48 10.84
N LYS A 141 2.47 -23.08 9.82
CA LYS A 141 1.46 -22.40 9.00
C LYS A 141 0.27 -21.94 9.85
N ARG A 142 -0.24 -22.79 10.74
CA ARG A 142 -1.30 -22.42 11.69
C ARG A 142 -0.88 -21.28 12.59
N GLN A 143 0.36 -21.29 13.09
CA GLN A 143 0.89 -20.22 13.94
C GLN A 143 1.00 -18.91 13.18
N VAL A 144 1.48 -18.92 11.93
CA VAL A 144 1.57 -17.72 11.08
C VAL A 144 0.18 -17.14 10.82
N ILE A 145 -0.80 -17.97 10.46
CA ILE A 145 -2.18 -17.50 10.24
C ILE A 145 -2.77 -16.93 11.52
N SER A 146 -2.60 -17.62 12.66
CA SER A 146 -3.05 -17.13 13.96
C SER A 146 -2.43 -15.78 14.31
N MET A 147 -1.11 -15.62 14.17
CA MET A 147 -0.43 -14.35 14.40
C MET A 147 -0.88 -13.26 13.43
N ALA A 148 -1.10 -13.57 12.15
CA ALA A 148 -1.61 -12.60 11.17
C ALA A 148 -3.03 -12.11 11.53
N THR A 149 -3.92 -13.03 11.92
CA THR A 149 -5.28 -12.66 12.39
C THR A 149 -5.25 -11.87 13.70
N CYS A 150 -4.36 -12.20 14.63
CA CYS A 150 -4.17 -11.45 15.87
C CYS A 150 -3.65 -10.04 15.57
N ASN A 151 -2.67 -9.90 14.67
CA ASN A 151 -2.14 -8.61 14.25
C ASN A 151 -3.23 -7.75 13.60
N ALA A 152 -4.03 -8.32 12.68
CA ALA A 152 -5.16 -7.61 12.08
C ALA A 152 -6.18 -7.15 13.15
N SER A 153 -6.49 -8.01 14.13
CA SER A 153 -7.37 -7.66 15.26
C SER A 153 -6.81 -6.51 16.11
N ILE A 154 -5.51 -6.53 16.41
CA ILE A 154 -4.84 -5.46 17.17
C ILE A 154 -4.83 -4.14 16.39
N ILE A 155 -4.60 -4.18 15.07
CA ILE A 155 -4.64 -2.99 14.21
C ILE A 155 -6.05 -2.37 14.26
N LEU A 156 -7.10 -3.19 14.11
CA LEU A 156 -8.47 -2.69 14.21
C LEU A 156 -8.80 -2.10 15.59
N GLN A 157 -8.30 -2.71 16.67
CA GLN A 157 -8.45 -2.15 18.02
C GLN A 157 -7.70 -0.82 18.18
N ASN A 158 -6.51 -0.70 17.58
CA ASN A 158 -5.74 0.54 17.58
C ASN A 158 -6.47 1.65 16.82
N ASP A 159 -6.99 1.34 15.63
CA ASP A 159 -7.77 2.28 14.83
C ASP A 159 -9.04 2.72 15.57
N ASN A 160 -9.75 1.79 16.22
CA ASN A 160 -10.91 2.10 17.04
C ASN A 160 -10.54 3.01 18.24
N ALA A 161 -9.46 2.69 18.95
CA ALA A 161 -8.97 3.52 20.05
C ALA A 161 -8.54 4.92 19.58
N ARG A 162 -7.96 5.02 18.37
CA ARG A 162 -7.57 6.29 17.77
C ARG A 162 -8.78 7.13 17.37
N LEU A 163 -9.77 6.54 16.71
CA LEU A 163 -11.02 7.22 16.35
C LEU A 163 -11.77 7.72 17.59
N THR A 164 -11.84 6.90 18.65
CA THR A 164 -12.48 7.32 19.91
C THR A 164 -11.69 8.45 20.61
N ALA A 165 -10.36 8.43 20.56
CA ALA A 165 -9.54 9.52 21.08
C ALA A 165 -9.75 10.82 20.28
N ASP A 166 -9.82 10.74 18.94
CA ASP A 166 -10.11 11.89 18.09
C ASP A 166 -11.52 12.45 18.31
N ASP A 167 -12.52 11.59 18.52
CA ASP A 167 -13.88 12.01 18.89
C ASP A 167 -13.89 12.79 20.22
N PHE A 168 -13.15 12.31 21.23
CA PHE A 168 -13.03 13.02 22.50
C PHE A 168 -12.25 14.34 22.37
N ARG A 169 -11.21 14.36 21.54
CA ARG A 169 -10.46 15.59 21.24
C ARG A 169 -11.35 16.65 20.61
N LEU A 170 -12.14 16.29 19.60
CA LEU A 170 -13.07 17.21 18.94
C LEU A 170 -14.13 17.73 19.92
N LYS A 171 -14.71 16.85 20.75
CA LYS A 171 -15.66 17.25 21.80
C LYS A 171 -15.03 18.23 22.79
N TYR A 172 -13.80 17.97 23.22
CA TYR A 172 -13.06 18.87 24.11
C TYR A 172 -12.79 20.24 23.45
N GLU A 173 -12.37 20.27 22.20
CA GLU A 173 -12.13 21.52 21.46
C GLU A 173 -13.43 22.34 21.32
N ASN A 174 -14.56 21.69 21.06
CA ASN A 174 -15.86 22.34 20.98
C ASN A 174 -16.33 22.90 22.35
N GLU A 175 -16.23 22.10 23.42
CA GLU A 175 -16.54 22.58 24.77
C GLU A 175 -15.62 23.72 25.20
N LEU A 176 -14.33 23.65 24.87
CA LEU A 176 -13.39 24.74 25.15
C LEU A 176 -13.78 26.02 24.43
N ALA A 177 -14.17 25.94 23.15
CA ALA A 177 -14.65 27.10 22.40
C ALA A 177 -15.92 27.70 23.01
N LEU A 178 -16.86 26.85 23.42
CA LEU A 178 -18.09 27.28 24.10
C LEU A 178 -17.75 27.96 25.45
N HIS A 179 -16.86 27.36 26.24
CA HIS A 179 -16.38 27.93 27.50
C HIS A 179 -15.74 29.31 27.30
N GLN A 180 -14.89 29.47 26.29
CA GLN A 180 -14.27 30.76 25.97
C GLN A 180 -15.31 31.80 25.54
N SER A 181 -16.33 31.42 24.78
CA SER A 181 -17.45 32.30 24.41
C SER A 181 -18.21 32.77 25.66
N VAL A 182 -18.56 31.84 26.56
CA VAL A 182 -19.27 32.16 27.80
C VAL A 182 -18.40 33.03 28.72
N GLU A 183 -17.10 32.77 28.80
CA GLU A 183 -16.16 33.59 29.58
C GLU A 183 -16.06 35.00 29.00
N ALA A 184 -16.05 35.16 27.68
CA ALA A 184 -16.11 36.46 27.03
C ALA A 184 -17.43 37.20 27.36
N ASP A 185 -18.56 36.51 27.33
CA ASP A 185 -19.87 37.07 27.69
C ASP A 185 -19.91 37.50 29.17
N ILE A 186 -19.40 36.68 30.09
CA ILE A 186 -19.30 37.02 31.53
C ILE A 186 -18.44 38.26 31.74
N ASN A 187 -17.29 38.34 31.06
CA ASN A 187 -16.41 39.51 31.13
C ASN A 187 -17.11 40.76 30.55
N GLY A 188 -17.89 40.60 29.48
CA GLY A 188 -18.73 41.67 28.94
C GLY A 188 -19.78 42.15 29.95
N LEU A 189 -20.48 41.22 30.61
CA LEU A 189 -21.47 41.53 31.64
C LEU A 189 -20.85 42.23 32.86
N HIS A 190 -19.65 41.83 33.29
CA HIS A 190 -18.93 42.55 34.34
C HIS A 190 -18.63 44.00 33.94
N ARG A 191 -18.21 44.26 32.69
CA ARG A 191 -17.98 45.63 32.21
C ARG A 191 -19.26 46.46 32.21
N VAL A 192 -20.38 45.88 31.77
CA VAL A 192 -21.70 46.56 31.80
C VAL A 192 -22.13 46.86 33.24
N MET A 193 -21.86 45.94 34.18
CA MET A 193 -22.14 46.17 35.60
C MET A 193 -21.29 47.31 36.17
N ASP A 194 -20.00 47.38 35.82
CA ASP A 194 -19.11 48.47 36.24
C ASP A 194 -19.58 49.82 35.67
N GLU A 195 -19.96 49.85 34.39
CA GLU A 195 -20.54 51.04 33.73
C GLU A 195 -21.84 51.48 34.40
N LEU A 196 -22.75 50.55 34.71
CA LEU A 196 -24.00 50.85 35.41
C LEU A 196 -23.74 51.36 36.82
N THR A 197 -22.74 50.82 37.51
CA THR A 197 -22.33 51.28 38.85
C THR A 197 -21.83 52.71 38.79
N LEU A 198 -20.98 53.04 37.80
CA LEU A 198 -20.53 54.42 37.56
C LEU A 198 -21.69 55.36 37.27
N CYS A 199 -22.61 55.00 36.37
CA CYS A 199 -23.81 55.80 36.09
C CYS A 199 -24.70 56.00 37.32
N THR A 200 -24.84 54.98 38.17
CA THR A 200 -25.62 55.07 39.40
C THR A 200 -24.97 56.05 40.37
N THR A 201 -23.64 55.97 40.55
CA THR A 201 -22.91 56.93 41.40
C THR A 201 -22.96 58.36 40.87
N ASP A 202 -22.89 58.55 39.54
CA ASP A 202 -23.01 59.89 38.93
C ASP A 202 -24.41 60.48 39.17
N LEU A 203 -25.46 59.69 38.97
CA LEU A 203 -26.84 60.10 39.26
C LEU A 203 -27.06 60.38 40.76
N GLU A 204 -26.44 59.62 41.65
CA GLU A 204 -26.52 59.83 43.10
C GLU A 204 -25.83 61.14 43.51
N ILE A 205 -24.67 61.45 42.93
CA ILE A 205 -23.99 62.74 43.12
C ILE A 205 -24.86 63.90 42.59
N GLN A 206 -25.44 63.77 41.40
CA GLN A 206 -26.34 64.80 40.84
C GLN A 206 -27.58 65.00 41.72
N PHE A 207 -28.15 63.91 42.24
CA PHE A 207 -29.28 63.96 43.15
C PHE A 207 -28.91 64.68 44.45
N GLU A 208 -27.79 64.33 45.07
CA GLU A 208 -27.34 64.95 46.31
C GLU A 208 -27.09 66.45 46.11
N THR A 209 -26.41 66.82 45.02
CA THR A 209 -26.14 68.23 44.65
C THR A 209 -27.44 69.03 44.50
N LEU A 210 -28.42 68.50 43.76
CA LEU A 210 -29.74 69.14 43.61
C LEU A 210 -30.50 69.21 44.95
N SER A 211 -30.34 68.22 45.83
CA SER A 211 -30.96 68.22 47.15
C SER A 211 -30.35 69.28 48.07
N GLU A 212 -29.02 69.45 48.03
CA GLU A 212 -28.28 70.51 48.72
C GLU A 212 -28.69 71.89 48.21
N GLU A 213 -28.80 72.08 46.89
CA GLU A 213 -29.29 73.32 46.28
C GLU A 213 -30.71 73.66 46.74
N LEU A 214 -31.61 72.67 46.78
CA LEU A 214 -32.97 72.85 47.30
C LEU A 214 -32.99 73.22 48.78
N ALA A 215 -32.16 72.58 49.60
CA ALA A 215 -32.03 72.90 51.02
C ALA A 215 -31.48 74.31 51.22
N TYR A 216 -30.46 74.69 50.44
CA TYR A 216 -29.88 76.03 50.45
C TYR A 216 -30.90 77.09 50.07
N LEU A 217 -31.66 76.90 48.98
CA LEU A 217 -32.71 77.82 48.55
C LEU A 217 -33.83 77.96 49.59
N LYS A 218 -34.25 76.87 50.24
CA LYS A 218 -35.25 76.90 51.32
C LYS A 218 -34.75 77.68 52.53
N LYS A 219 -33.49 77.43 52.95
CA LYS A 219 -32.88 78.15 54.06
C LYS A 219 -32.74 79.63 53.75
N ASN A 220 -32.28 80.00 52.55
CA ASN A 220 -32.19 81.40 52.13
C ASN A 220 -33.57 82.07 52.13
N HIS A 221 -34.60 81.39 51.61
CA HIS A 221 -35.96 81.90 51.65
C HIS A 221 -36.48 82.08 53.09
N GLU A 222 -36.21 81.14 53.99
CA GLU A 222 -36.57 81.25 55.40
C GLU A 222 -35.86 82.41 56.09
N GLU A 223 -34.56 82.59 55.83
CA GLU A 223 -33.77 83.72 56.31
C GLU A 223 -34.29 85.06 55.77
N GLU A 224 -34.59 85.16 54.47
CA GLU A 224 -35.19 86.35 53.86
C GLU A 224 -36.57 86.66 54.42
N MET A 225 -37.43 85.64 54.61
CA MET A 225 -38.74 85.82 55.22
C MET A 225 -38.63 86.25 56.68
N ASN A 226 -37.69 85.68 57.45
CA ASN A 226 -37.38 86.11 58.82
C ASN A 226 -36.91 87.57 58.83
N VAL A 227 -35.98 87.95 57.95
CA VAL A 227 -35.51 89.34 57.81
C VAL A 227 -36.67 90.27 57.45
N LEU A 228 -37.52 89.91 56.50
CA LEU A 228 -38.70 90.70 56.14
C LEU A 228 -39.72 90.77 57.28
N GLN A 229 -39.85 89.72 58.09
CA GLN A 229 -40.71 89.71 59.27
C GLN A 229 -40.17 90.63 60.38
N TYR A 230 -38.85 90.68 60.58
CA TYR A 230 -38.21 91.65 61.48
C TYR A 230 -38.23 93.08 60.91
N ALA A 231 -38.09 93.24 59.58
CA ALA A 231 -38.17 94.53 58.89
C ALA A 231 -39.60 95.09 58.83
N ALA A 232 -40.63 94.24 58.89
CA ALA A 232 -42.03 94.65 58.98
C ALA A 232 -42.41 95.23 60.37
N GLY A 233 -41.49 95.23 61.34
CA GLY A 233 -41.73 95.68 62.71
C GLY A 233 -40.93 96.89 63.19
N GLY A 234 -40.23 97.61 62.31
CA GLY A 234 -39.36 98.71 62.75
C GLY A 234 -39.25 99.85 61.74
N ASP A 235 -39.95 100.95 62.03
CA ASP A 235 -39.49 102.27 61.61
C ASP A 235 -38.20 102.56 62.40
N VAL A 236 -37.05 102.35 61.77
CA VAL A 236 -35.74 102.61 62.38
C VAL A 236 -35.14 103.84 61.71
N ASN A 237 -35.36 104.98 62.36
CA ASN A 237 -34.53 106.16 62.20
C ASN A 237 -33.09 105.83 62.66
N VAL A 238 -32.17 105.61 61.72
CA VAL A 238 -30.74 105.47 62.00
C VAL A 238 -30.03 106.75 61.58
N GLU A 239 -29.84 107.66 62.54
CA GLU A 239 -28.85 108.73 62.45
C GLU A 239 -27.44 108.12 62.61
N VAL A 240 -26.77 107.83 61.50
CA VAL A 240 -25.33 107.49 61.52
C VAL A 240 -24.52 108.79 61.55
N ASN A 241 -24.03 109.12 62.74
CA ASN A 241 -22.99 110.13 62.95
C ASN A 241 -21.76 109.80 62.09
N ALA A 242 -21.42 110.70 61.18
CA ALA A 242 -20.20 110.65 60.37
C ALA A 242 -18.96 110.78 61.27
N ALA A 243 -18.32 109.65 61.52
CA ALA A 243 -16.96 109.59 62.07
C ALA A 243 -15.95 110.12 61.01
N PRO A 244 -14.77 110.59 61.45
CA PRO A 244 -13.99 111.63 60.79
C PRO A 244 -13.44 111.22 59.42
N GLY A 245 -13.40 112.18 58.50
CA GLY A 245 -13.06 112.02 57.09
C GLY A 245 -11.83 111.15 56.84
N VAL A 246 -12.08 109.94 56.35
CA VAL A 246 -11.10 109.12 55.66
C VAL A 246 -10.75 109.83 54.36
N ASP A 247 -9.46 109.95 54.06
CA ASP A 247 -8.95 110.54 52.83
C ASP A 247 -9.51 109.77 51.62
N LEU A 248 -10.57 110.32 51.03
CA LEU A 248 -11.34 109.73 49.93
C LEU A 248 -10.45 109.43 48.71
N THR A 249 -9.39 110.22 48.54
CA THR A 249 -8.40 110.06 47.47
C THR A 249 -7.60 108.77 47.63
N VAL A 250 -7.19 108.44 48.87
CA VAL A 250 -6.48 107.19 49.17
C VAL A 250 -7.43 106.00 49.05
N LEU A 251 -8.67 106.12 49.51
CA LEU A 251 -9.67 105.05 49.39
C LEU A 251 -10.05 104.75 47.93
N LEU A 252 -10.29 105.78 47.11
CA LEU A 252 -10.59 105.60 45.68
C LEU A 252 -9.40 105.00 44.92
N ASN A 253 -8.17 105.40 45.25
CA ASN A 253 -6.97 104.81 44.66
C ASN A 253 -6.78 103.35 45.10
N ASN A 254 -7.04 103.01 46.36
CA ASN A 254 -6.99 101.63 46.84
C ASN A 254 -8.07 100.77 46.17
N MET A 255 -9.32 101.26 46.06
CA MET A 255 -10.36 100.53 45.32
C MET A 255 -9.97 100.33 43.86
N ARG A 256 -9.35 101.33 43.21
CA ARG A 256 -8.87 101.20 41.82
C ARG A 256 -7.77 100.16 41.70
N ALA A 257 -6.82 100.14 42.64
CA ALA A 257 -5.75 99.13 42.69
C ALA A 257 -6.33 97.72 42.87
N GLU A 258 -7.28 97.53 43.79
CA GLU A 258 -7.96 96.24 44.00
C GLU A 258 -8.73 95.78 42.75
N TYR A 259 -9.40 96.70 42.03
CA TYR A 259 -10.07 96.37 40.76
C TYR A 259 -9.09 96.05 39.64
N GLU A 260 -7.95 96.73 39.59
CA GLU A 260 -6.91 96.48 38.59
C GLU A 260 -6.22 95.14 38.86
N ASP A 261 -5.93 94.82 40.11
CA ASP A 261 -5.41 93.52 40.56
C ASP A 261 -6.41 92.40 40.27
N LEU A 262 -7.70 92.58 40.58
CA LEU A 262 -8.75 91.61 40.27
C LEU A 262 -8.94 91.43 38.75
N SER A 263 -8.86 92.50 37.97
CA SER A 263 -8.93 92.45 36.51
C SER A 263 -7.71 91.73 35.92
N GLU A 264 -6.51 91.98 36.47
CA GLU A 264 -5.28 91.32 36.04
C GLU A 264 -5.30 89.83 36.42
N GLN A 265 -5.79 89.49 37.61
CA GLN A 265 -5.97 88.12 38.06
C GLN A 265 -6.99 87.38 37.18
N ASN A 266 -8.15 87.96 36.90
CA ASN A 266 -9.13 87.39 35.97
C ASN A 266 -8.55 87.18 34.57
N ARG A 267 -7.72 88.12 34.08
CA ARG A 267 -7.03 87.95 32.78
C ARG A 267 -6.02 86.80 32.82
N LYS A 268 -5.21 86.69 33.87
CA LYS A 268 -4.26 85.58 34.04
C LYS A 268 -4.98 84.23 34.16
N ASP A 269 -6.08 84.17 34.89
CA ASP A 269 -6.84 82.94 35.10
C ASP A 269 -7.54 82.50 33.80
N THR A 270 -8.08 83.44 33.02
CA THR A 270 -8.65 83.14 31.69
C THR A 270 -7.59 82.71 30.68
N GLU A 271 -6.42 83.36 30.64
CA GLU A 271 -5.28 82.94 29.82
C GLU A 271 -4.77 81.55 30.22
N ALA A 272 -4.63 81.28 31.52
CA ALA A 272 -4.21 79.98 32.04
C ALA A 272 -5.22 78.88 31.68
N TRP A 273 -6.51 79.14 31.87
CA TRP A 273 -7.58 78.20 31.51
C TRP A 273 -7.62 77.92 30.00
N PHE A 274 -7.46 78.95 29.16
CA PHE A 274 -7.39 78.78 27.72
C PHE A 274 -6.17 77.96 27.30
N ASN A 275 -5.01 78.22 27.90
CA ASN A 275 -3.78 77.48 27.62
C ASN A 275 -3.90 76.02 28.05
N GLU A 276 -4.48 75.75 29.22
CA GLU A 276 -4.72 74.38 29.70
C GLU A 276 -5.68 73.63 28.76
N LYS A 277 -6.81 74.23 28.37
CA LYS A 277 -7.74 73.61 27.42
C LYS A 277 -7.13 73.41 26.03
N SER A 278 -6.36 74.38 25.55
CA SER A 278 -5.66 74.26 24.26
C SER A 278 -4.59 73.17 24.29
N ALA A 279 -3.83 73.05 25.38
CA ALA A 279 -2.84 72.00 25.55
C ALA A 279 -3.48 70.61 25.65
N SER A 280 -4.58 70.48 26.41
CA SER A 280 -5.35 69.24 26.51
C SER A 280 -5.94 68.83 25.16
N LEU A 281 -6.51 69.78 24.39
CA LEU A 281 -7.02 69.51 23.05
C LEU A 281 -5.90 69.10 22.08
N GLN A 282 -4.75 69.78 22.12
CA GLN A 282 -3.60 69.44 21.28
C GLN A 282 -3.02 68.06 21.60
N GLN A 283 -3.01 67.68 22.88
CA GLN A 283 -2.63 66.35 23.32
C GLN A 283 -3.62 65.31 22.78
N GLN A 284 -4.93 65.53 22.96
CA GLN A 284 -5.96 64.63 22.45
C GLN A 284 -5.89 64.46 20.93
N ILE A 285 -5.68 65.54 20.17
CA ILE A 285 -5.50 65.46 18.70
C ILE A 285 -4.27 64.61 18.33
N SER A 286 -3.19 64.72 19.11
CA SER A 286 -1.96 63.95 18.88
C SER A 286 -2.16 62.46 19.18
N ASP A 287 -2.87 62.16 20.28
CA ASP A 287 -3.21 60.79 20.68
C ASP A 287 -4.18 60.15 19.67
N ASP A 288 -5.23 60.87 19.27
CA ASP A 288 -6.21 60.43 18.27
C ASP A 288 -5.55 60.23 16.90
N SER A 289 -4.64 61.13 16.49
CA SER A 289 -3.85 60.96 15.27
C SER A 289 -2.93 59.74 15.38
N GLY A 290 -2.31 59.50 16.54
CA GLY A 290 -1.53 58.31 16.81
C GLY A 290 -2.35 57.03 16.63
N ALA A 291 -3.50 56.95 17.32
CA ALA A 291 -4.42 55.82 17.25
C ALA A 291 -4.98 55.60 15.82
N ALA A 292 -5.27 56.66 15.08
CA ALA A 292 -5.70 56.56 13.69
C ALA A 292 -4.59 55.99 12.79
N THR A 293 -3.33 56.38 13.01
CA THR A 293 -2.20 55.85 12.23
C THR A 293 -1.90 54.39 12.55
N THR A 294 -1.99 53.97 13.82
CA THR A 294 -1.80 52.56 14.21
C THR A 294 -2.90 51.69 13.62
N ALA A 295 -4.17 52.08 13.76
CA ALA A 295 -5.30 51.36 13.15
C ALA A 295 -5.17 51.26 11.63
N ARG A 296 -4.68 52.31 10.96
CA ARG A 296 -4.41 52.30 9.51
C ARG A 296 -3.31 51.31 9.15
N ASN A 297 -2.25 51.22 9.95
CA ASN A 297 -1.15 50.28 9.73
C ASN A 297 -1.60 48.83 9.92
N GLU A 298 -2.36 48.55 10.99
CA GLU A 298 -2.96 47.23 11.23
C GLU A 298 -3.87 46.81 10.07
N LEU A 299 -4.72 47.71 9.57
CA LEU A 299 -5.55 47.45 8.39
C LEU A 299 -4.73 47.12 7.14
N MET A 300 -3.61 47.82 6.93
CA MET A 300 -2.72 47.54 5.80
C MET A 300 -1.98 46.20 5.96
N GLU A 301 -1.62 45.81 7.18
CA GLU A 301 -1.00 44.53 7.47
C GLU A 301 -1.98 43.36 7.31
N LEU A 302 -3.20 43.50 7.83
CA LEU A 302 -4.29 42.54 7.61
C LEU A 302 -4.61 42.38 6.11
N LYS A 303 -4.64 43.47 5.35
CA LYS A 303 -4.83 43.39 3.88
C LYS A 303 -3.70 42.64 3.19
N ARG A 304 -2.43 42.87 3.59
CA ARG A 304 -1.29 42.12 3.05
C ARG A 304 -1.38 40.63 3.40
N ASN A 305 -1.74 40.31 4.64
CA ASN A 305 -1.90 38.93 5.09
C ASN A 305 -3.02 38.21 4.32
N LEU A 306 -4.15 38.88 4.09
CA LEU A 306 -5.25 38.35 3.27
C LEU A 306 -4.76 38.05 1.85
N GLN A 307 -4.07 38.99 1.21
CA GLN A 307 -3.52 38.80 -0.14
C GLN A 307 -2.53 37.64 -0.20
N THR A 308 -1.62 37.51 0.77
CA THR A 308 -0.70 36.38 0.86
C THR A 308 -1.44 35.05 0.98
N LEU A 309 -2.43 34.98 1.88
CA LEU A 309 -3.22 33.77 2.08
C LEU A 309 -4.06 33.41 0.84
N GLU A 310 -4.57 34.41 0.11
CA GLU A 310 -5.29 34.20 -1.15
C GLU A 310 -4.38 33.65 -2.25
N ILE A 311 -3.14 34.14 -2.34
CA ILE A 311 -2.13 33.60 -3.28
C ILE A 311 -1.76 32.16 -2.90
N GLU A 312 -1.57 31.88 -1.60
CA GLU A 312 -1.32 30.53 -1.12
C GLU A 312 -2.48 29.60 -1.48
N LEU A 313 -3.72 30.03 -1.26
CA LEU A 313 -4.92 29.28 -1.63
C LEU A 313 -4.97 29.00 -3.13
N GLN A 314 -4.73 30.01 -3.98
CA GLN A 314 -4.68 29.83 -5.43
C GLN A 314 -3.57 28.86 -5.85
N SER A 315 -2.39 28.93 -5.20
CA SER A 315 -1.28 28.02 -5.48
C SER A 315 -1.61 26.56 -5.10
N LEU A 316 -2.29 26.34 -3.97
CA LEU A 316 -2.73 25.03 -3.52
C LEU A 316 -3.82 24.46 -4.44
N VAL A 317 -4.75 25.29 -4.93
CA VAL A 317 -5.75 24.89 -5.93
C VAL A 317 -5.08 24.47 -7.23
N ALA A 318 -4.08 25.22 -7.71
CA ALA A 318 -3.33 24.87 -8.91
C ALA A 318 -2.54 23.55 -8.73
N MET A 319 -1.91 23.36 -7.56
CA MET A 319 -1.21 22.13 -7.22
C MET A 319 -2.16 20.93 -7.19
N LYS A 320 -3.31 21.08 -6.51
CA LYS A 320 -4.37 20.06 -6.50
C LYS A 320 -4.79 19.67 -7.91
N HIS A 321 -5.07 20.67 -8.76
CA HIS A 321 -5.48 20.42 -10.14
C HIS A 321 -4.40 19.66 -10.93
N SER A 322 -3.13 20.00 -10.75
CA SER A 322 -2.03 19.28 -11.40
C SER A 322 -1.94 17.81 -10.97
N TYR A 323 -2.20 17.51 -9.68
CA TYR A 323 -2.25 16.13 -9.20
C TYR A 323 -3.47 15.36 -9.71
N GLU A 324 -4.64 16.00 -9.79
CA GLU A 324 -5.84 15.40 -10.39
C GLU A 324 -5.62 15.07 -11.87
N CYS A 325 -4.99 15.97 -12.64
CA CYS A 325 -4.62 15.71 -14.03
C CYS A 325 -3.63 14.55 -14.15
N SER A 326 -2.57 14.53 -13.34
CA SER A 326 -1.60 13.43 -13.35
C SER A 326 -2.23 12.10 -12.96
N LEU A 327 -3.15 12.09 -11.99
CA LEU A 327 -3.90 10.90 -11.61
C LEU A 327 -4.74 10.39 -12.78
N ALA A 328 -5.55 11.26 -13.39
CA ALA A 328 -6.40 10.92 -14.52
C ALA A 328 -5.58 10.40 -15.73
N GLU A 329 -4.42 11.00 -16.00
CA GLU A 329 -3.50 10.52 -17.04
C GLU A 329 -2.95 9.12 -16.71
N THR A 330 -2.54 8.87 -15.46
CA THR A 330 -2.04 7.55 -15.06
C THR A 330 -3.13 6.49 -15.11
N GLU A 331 -4.34 6.79 -14.61
CA GLU A 331 -5.50 5.91 -14.69
C GLU A 331 -5.84 5.60 -16.16
N GLY A 332 -5.88 6.62 -17.03
CA GLY A 332 -6.10 6.44 -18.46
C GLY A 332 -5.06 5.54 -19.13
N ASN A 333 -3.77 5.71 -18.78
CA ASN A 333 -2.69 4.85 -19.26
C ASN A 333 -2.86 3.40 -18.82
N TYR A 334 -3.22 3.15 -17.55
CA TYR A 334 -3.47 1.80 -17.05
C TYR A 334 -4.71 1.17 -17.69
N CYS A 335 -5.78 1.94 -17.90
CA CYS A 335 -6.96 1.46 -18.63
C CYS A 335 -6.61 1.03 -20.06
N LEU A 336 -5.78 1.80 -20.76
CA LEU A 336 -5.31 1.44 -22.11
C LEU A 336 -4.43 0.17 -22.09
N GLN A 337 -3.53 0.03 -21.12
CA GLN A 337 -2.71 -1.18 -20.97
C GLN A 337 -3.57 -2.41 -20.67
N LEU A 338 -4.56 -2.28 -19.79
CA LEU A 338 -5.50 -3.36 -19.49
C LEU A 338 -6.32 -3.74 -20.73
N GLN A 339 -6.79 -2.76 -21.50
CA GLN A 339 -7.50 -3.01 -22.75
C GLN A 339 -6.60 -3.74 -23.75
N GLN A 340 -5.34 -3.33 -23.90
CA GLN A 340 -4.40 -3.99 -24.80
C GLN A 340 -4.15 -5.45 -24.41
N ILE A 341 -4.00 -5.74 -23.11
CA ILE A 341 -3.85 -7.12 -22.62
C ILE A 341 -5.14 -7.92 -22.86
N GLN A 342 -6.31 -7.32 -22.62
CA GLN A 342 -7.60 -7.95 -22.88
C GLN A 342 -7.78 -8.30 -24.37
N ASP A 343 -7.37 -7.40 -25.27
CA ASP A 343 -7.41 -7.63 -26.72
C ASP A 343 -6.46 -8.78 -27.13
N GLN A 344 -5.27 -8.87 -26.53
CA GLN A 344 -4.33 -9.97 -26.76
C GLN A 344 -4.89 -11.31 -26.26
N ILE A 345 -5.52 -11.32 -25.08
CA ILE A 345 -6.20 -12.51 -24.55
C ILE A 345 -7.32 -12.93 -25.52
N GLY A 346 -8.14 -11.99 -25.98
CA GLY A 346 -9.23 -12.26 -26.92
C GLY A 346 -8.73 -12.87 -28.24
N ALA A 347 -7.63 -12.34 -28.79
CA ALA A 347 -7.01 -12.90 -30.00
C ALA A 347 -6.51 -14.34 -29.78
N MET A 348 -5.84 -14.61 -28.65
CA MET A 348 -5.39 -15.96 -28.31
C MET A 348 -6.55 -16.94 -28.06
N GLU A 349 -7.62 -16.48 -27.43
CA GLU A 349 -8.84 -17.26 -27.23
C GLU A 349 -9.52 -17.61 -28.56
N GLU A 350 -9.54 -16.67 -29.51
CA GLU A 350 -10.05 -16.89 -30.87
C GLU A 350 -9.21 -17.91 -31.63
N GLU A 351 -7.88 -17.80 -31.60
CA GLU A 351 -6.96 -18.78 -32.21
C GLU A 351 -7.16 -20.19 -31.61
N LEU A 352 -7.28 -20.30 -30.28
CA LEU A 352 -7.56 -21.57 -29.61
C LEU A 352 -8.90 -22.16 -30.04
N GLN A 353 -9.93 -21.32 -30.17
CA GLN A 353 -11.24 -21.76 -30.60
C GLN A 353 -11.21 -22.22 -32.07
N GLN A 354 -10.48 -21.51 -32.93
CA GLN A 354 -10.27 -21.89 -34.32
C GLN A 354 -9.62 -23.28 -34.43
N ILE A 355 -8.50 -23.51 -33.73
CA ILE A 355 -7.80 -24.81 -33.73
C ILE A 355 -8.70 -25.94 -33.23
N ARG A 356 -9.50 -25.68 -32.19
CA ARG A 356 -10.47 -26.68 -31.68
C ARG A 356 -11.50 -27.05 -32.74
N THR A 357 -12.12 -26.07 -33.39
CA THR A 357 -13.11 -26.32 -34.44
C THR A 357 -12.50 -27.04 -35.65
N GLU A 358 -11.26 -26.69 -36.04
CA GLU A 358 -10.55 -27.38 -37.12
C GLU A 358 -10.23 -28.84 -36.74
N THR A 359 -9.77 -29.08 -35.51
CA THR A 359 -9.48 -30.44 -35.00
C THR A 359 -10.75 -31.30 -34.96
N GLU A 360 -11.87 -30.73 -34.52
CA GLU A 360 -13.17 -31.40 -34.54
C GLU A 360 -13.63 -31.70 -35.98
N GLY A 361 -13.43 -30.78 -36.90
CA GLY A 361 -13.68 -30.97 -38.34
C GLY A 361 -12.85 -32.13 -38.91
N GLN A 362 -11.53 -32.11 -38.70
CA GLN A 362 -10.64 -33.19 -39.13
C GLN A 362 -11.04 -34.54 -38.53
N LYS A 363 -11.41 -34.59 -37.25
CA LYS A 363 -11.89 -35.82 -36.60
C LYS A 363 -13.11 -36.41 -37.31
N LEU A 364 -14.07 -35.58 -37.71
CA LEU A 364 -15.26 -36.02 -38.44
C LEU A 364 -14.90 -36.54 -39.84
N GLU A 365 -13.99 -35.87 -40.56
CA GLU A 365 -13.50 -36.34 -41.86
C GLU A 365 -12.77 -37.68 -41.75
N TYR A 366 -11.92 -37.86 -40.72
CA TYR A 366 -11.27 -39.13 -40.44
C TYR A 366 -12.26 -40.25 -40.13
N GLN A 367 -13.34 -39.94 -39.38
CA GLN A 367 -14.38 -40.92 -39.08
C GLN A 367 -15.14 -41.34 -40.35
N GLN A 368 -15.48 -40.39 -41.23
CA GLN A 368 -16.10 -40.70 -42.53
C GLN A 368 -15.20 -41.56 -43.41
N LEU A 369 -13.89 -41.27 -43.45
CA LEU A 369 -12.93 -42.05 -44.21
C LEU A 369 -12.78 -43.48 -43.65
N LEU A 370 -12.81 -43.62 -42.32
CA LEU A 370 -12.81 -44.93 -41.65
C LEU A 370 -14.06 -45.74 -42.02
N ASP A 371 -15.24 -45.12 -42.03
CA ASP A 371 -16.48 -45.78 -42.42
C ASP A 371 -16.44 -46.28 -43.88
N ILE A 372 -15.92 -45.45 -44.80
CA ILE A 372 -15.70 -45.83 -46.21
C ILE A 372 -14.69 -46.99 -46.31
N LYS A 373 -13.58 -46.93 -45.56
CA LYS A 373 -12.59 -48.01 -45.51
C LYS A 373 -13.24 -49.33 -45.07
N ILE A 374 -14.02 -49.31 -44.00
CA ILE A 374 -14.73 -50.50 -43.50
C ILE A 374 -15.71 -51.04 -44.55
N PHE A 375 -16.40 -50.15 -45.28
CA PHE A 375 -17.28 -50.55 -46.38
C PHE A 375 -16.51 -51.23 -47.52
N LEU A 376 -15.41 -50.63 -47.98
CA LEU A 376 -14.55 -51.19 -49.03
C LEU A 376 -13.91 -52.51 -48.60
N GLU A 377 -13.48 -52.64 -47.35
CA GLU A 377 -12.94 -53.88 -46.80
C GLU A 377 -13.98 -55.01 -46.86
N LYS A 378 -15.24 -54.73 -46.51
CA LYS A 378 -16.35 -55.69 -46.67
C LYS A 378 -16.58 -56.04 -48.14
N GLU A 379 -16.52 -55.07 -49.04
CA GLU A 379 -16.69 -55.30 -50.47
C GLU A 379 -15.59 -56.23 -51.02
N ILE A 380 -14.32 -55.96 -50.69
CA ILE A 380 -13.19 -56.83 -51.02
C ILE A 380 -13.38 -58.23 -50.43
N GLU A 381 -13.83 -58.35 -49.17
CA GLU A 381 -14.12 -59.64 -48.56
C GLU A 381 -15.20 -60.40 -49.36
N THR A 382 -16.24 -59.72 -49.85
CA THR A 382 -17.24 -60.34 -50.71
C THR A 382 -16.68 -60.75 -52.07
N TYR A 383 -15.84 -59.91 -52.70
CA TYR A 383 -15.16 -60.25 -53.95
C TYR A 383 -14.26 -61.48 -53.78
N CYS A 384 -13.46 -61.56 -52.70
CA CYS A 384 -12.65 -62.72 -52.35
C CYS A 384 -13.50 -63.98 -52.18
N LYS A 385 -14.65 -63.90 -51.48
CA LYS A 385 -15.58 -65.04 -51.31
C LYS A 385 -16.18 -65.53 -52.63
N LEU A 386 -16.49 -64.63 -53.56
CA LEU A 386 -16.99 -64.99 -54.90
C LEU A 386 -15.91 -65.69 -55.73
N LEU A 387 -14.68 -65.16 -55.72
CA LEU A 387 -13.51 -65.77 -56.34
C LEU A 387 -13.22 -67.17 -55.76
N ASP A 388 -13.25 -67.33 -54.43
CA ASP A 388 -13.11 -68.63 -53.76
C ASP A 388 -14.26 -69.62 -54.09
N GLY A 389 -15.45 -69.09 -54.41
CA GLY A 389 -16.61 -69.86 -54.88
C GLY A 389 -16.46 -70.35 -56.32
N GLU A 390 -15.84 -69.55 -57.19
CA GLU A 390 -15.53 -69.89 -58.57
C GLU A 390 -14.30 -70.81 -58.68
N GLU A 391 -13.32 -70.67 -57.80
CA GLU A 391 -12.21 -71.62 -57.67
C GLU A 391 -12.67 -73.02 -57.23
N ARG A 392 -13.78 -73.15 -56.49
CA ARG A 392 -14.38 -74.47 -56.17
C ARG A 392 -15.03 -75.17 -57.35
N LYS A 393 -15.38 -74.45 -58.43
CA LYS A 393 -15.84 -75.03 -59.70
C LYS A 393 -14.72 -75.16 -60.74
N SER A 394 -13.62 -74.41 -60.55
CA SER A 394 -12.48 -74.34 -61.49
C SER A 394 -11.24 -75.10 -61.03
N LYS A 395 -11.24 -75.73 -59.84
CA LYS A 395 -10.17 -76.62 -59.35
C LYS A 395 -10.56 -78.10 -59.49
N SER A 396 -10.62 -78.59 -60.73
CA SER A 396 -10.38 -80.00 -61.06
C SER A 396 -8.97 -80.24 -61.61
N ILE A 397 -8.03 -79.31 -61.43
CA ILE A 397 -6.61 -79.54 -61.71
C ILE A 397 -5.78 -79.05 -60.52
N CYS A 398 -5.25 -80.04 -59.79
CA CYS A 398 -4.05 -80.10 -58.94
C CYS A 398 -3.17 -78.83 -59.03
N TYR A 399 -2.75 -78.19 -57.94
CA TYR A 399 -1.63 -78.64 -57.08
C TYR A 399 -1.89 -78.36 -55.60
N LYS A 400 -1.73 -79.39 -54.77
CA LYS A 400 -1.70 -79.31 -53.31
C LYS A 400 -0.35 -78.77 -52.85
N SER A 401 -0.33 -77.69 -52.07
CA SER A 401 0.71 -77.49 -51.04
C SER A 401 0.04 -77.35 -49.67
N LYS A 402 0.52 -78.18 -48.76
CA LYS A 402 0.03 -78.37 -47.39
C LYS A 402 0.19 -77.10 -46.53
N GLY A 403 -0.86 -76.80 -45.77
CA GLY A 403 -0.76 -76.68 -44.31
C GLY A 403 -0.71 -75.28 -43.71
N ARG A 404 -1.86 -74.82 -43.20
CA ARG A 404 -2.06 -74.48 -41.78
C ARG A 404 -3.55 -74.34 -41.51
N GLY A 405 -4.03 -75.09 -40.52
CA GLY A 405 -5.41 -75.02 -40.05
C GLY A 405 -5.66 -73.76 -39.20
N PRO A 406 -6.90 -73.25 -39.17
CA PRO A 406 -7.29 -72.04 -38.46
C PRO A 406 -7.85 -72.36 -37.07
N ILE A 407 -7.56 -71.53 -36.06
CA ILE A 407 -8.21 -71.61 -34.74
C ILE A 407 -8.46 -70.20 -34.17
N HIS A 408 -9.76 -69.89 -34.13
CA HIS A 408 -10.55 -69.03 -33.24
C HIS A 408 -10.44 -67.50 -33.23
N SER A 409 -11.58 -66.90 -33.61
CA SER A 409 -12.15 -65.68 -33.07
C SER A 409 -12.12 -65.64 -31.55
N GLU A 410 -11.75 -64.49 -31.00
CA GLU A 410 -12.33 -64.00 -29.77
C GLU A 410 -12.54 -62.50 -29.92
N ASN A 411 -13.82 -62.11 -30.04
CA ASN A 411 -14.26 -60.74 -29.90
C ASN A 411 -13.95 -60.30 -28.47
N GLN A 412 -12.94 -59.46 -28.29
CA GLN A 412 -12.78 -58.68 -27.07
C GLN A 412 -13.06 -57.21 -27.42
N VAL A 413 -14.23 -56.75 -27.00
CA VAL A 413 -14.49 -55.33 -26.74
C VAL A 413 -13.45 -54.90 -25.72
N LYS A 414 -12.37 -54.27 -26.20
CA LYS A 414 -11.47 -53.52 -25.32
C LYS A 414 -12.12 -52.17 -25.10
N ASP A 415 -12.69 -51.98 -23.92
CA ASP A 415 -12.90 -50.65 -23.34
C ASP A 415 -11.60 -49.87 -23.50
N SER A 416 -11.57 -48.92 -24.42
CA SER A 416 -10.54 -47.91 -24.52
C SER A 416 -10.63 -47.06 -23.26
N LYS A 417 -9.75 -47.34 -22.30
CA LYS A 417 -9.47 -46.43 -21.19
C LYS A 417 -9.05 -45.09 -21.79
N GLU A 418 -9.86 -44.06 -21.60
CA GLU A 418 -9.45 -42.68 -21.83
C GLU A 418 -8.35 -42.36 -20.81
N GLU A 419 -7.13 -42.18 -21.31
CA GLU A 419 -5.97 -41.77 -20.54
C GLU A 419 -5.99 -40.25 -20.45
N ILE A 420 -6.42 -39.71 -19.31
CA ILE A 420 -6.36 -38.27 -19.04
C ILE A 420 -4.91 -37.92 -18.71
N VAL A 421 -4.20 -37.35 -19.69
CA VAL A 421 -2.84 -36.82 -19.51
C VAL A 421 -2.94 -35.41 -18.95
N VAL A 422 -2.59 -35.22 -17.68
CA VAL A 422 -2.45 -33.89 -17.08
C VAL A 422 -1.06 -33.35 -17.41
N LYS A 423 -1.00 -32.30 -18.25
CA LYS A 423 0.24 -31.57 -18.54
C LYS A 423 0.35 -30.38 -17.60
N THR A 424 1.31 -30.43 -16.67
CA THR A 424 1.64 -29.30 -15.81
C THR A 424 2.67 -28.41 -16.52
N VAL A 425 2.26 -27.18 -16.81
CA VAL A 425 3.14 -26.13 -17.34
C VAL A 425 3.64 -25.29 -16.16
N VAL A 426 4.95 -25.21 -16.00
CA VAL A 426 5.58 -24.34 -15.01
C VAL A 426 6.18 -23.16 -15.76
N GLU A 427 5.65 -21.96 -15.48
CA GLU A 427 6.14 -20.70 -16.03
C GLU A 427 7.08 -20.04 -15.02
N GLU A 428 8.30 -19.73 -15.46
CA GLU A 428 9.23 -18.91 -14.69
C GLU A 428 9.10 -17.44 -15.15
N LEU A 429 8.62 -16.57 -14.25
CA LEU A 429 8.39 -15.16 -14.50
C LEU A 429 9.48 -14.30 -13.84
N ASP A 430 9.91 -13.23 -14.53
CA ASP A 430 10.79 -12.21 -13.96
C ASP A 430 10.05 -11.22 -13.05
N GLN A 431 10.78 -10.36 -12.31
CA GLN A 431 10.21 -9.35 -11.38
C GLN A 431 9.27 -8.32 -12.03
N LEU A 432 9.18 -8.30 -13.36
CA LEU A 432 8.28 -7.46 -14.16
C LEU A 432 7.18 -8.26 -14.89
N GLY A 433 7.01 -9.55 -14.58
CA GLY A 433 5.92 -10.38 -15.12
C GLY A 433 6.14 -10.96 -16.51
N ASN A 434 7.35 -10.83 -17.08
CA ASN A 434 7.67 -11.41 -18.38
C ASN A 434 8.15 -12.87 -18.25
N VAL A 435 7.67 -13.75 -19.14
CA VAL A 435 8.01 -15.18 -19.16
C VAL A 435 9.43 -15.40 -19.66
N LEU A 436 10.29 -15.95 -18.82
CA LEU A 436 11.70 -16.22 -19.16
C LEU A 436 11.93 -17.58 -19.80
N SER A 437 11.14 -18.60 -19.45
CA SER A 437 11.28 -19.95 -19.97
C SER A 437 10.01 -20.76 -19.76
N LEU A 438 9.65 -21.59 -20.75
CA LEU A 438 8.51 -22.51 -20.71
C LEU A 438 9.04 -23.94 -20.82
N ARG A 439 8.86 -24.77 -19.78
CA ARG A 439 9.33 -26.17 -19.80
C ARG A 439 8.20 -27.14 -19.43
N VAL A 440 7.75 -27.90 -20.43
CA VAL A 440 6.66 -28.89 -20.27
C VAL A 440 7.24 -30.19 -19.72
N HIS A 441 6.73 -30.66 -18.59
CA HIS A 441 6.99 -32.00 -18.07
C HIS A 441 5.74 -32.87 -18.22
N SER A 442 5.87 -34.05 -18.82
CA SER A 442 4.82 -35.08 -18.84
C SER A 442 5.01 -36.02 -17.65
N VAL A 443 4.00 -36.16 -16.78
CA VAL A 443 3.99 -37.13 -15.68
C VAL A 443 2.94 -38.19 -15.97
N GLU A 444 3.36 -39.45 -16.13
CA GLU A 444 2.51 -40.64 -16.27
C GLU A 444 2.16 -41.15 -14.85
N GLU A 445 0.90 -41.01 -14.43
CA GLU A 445 0.45 -41.52 -13.13
C GLU A 445 -0.39 -42.80 -13.30
N LYS A 446 0.08 -43.91 -12.72
CA LYS A 446 -0.61 -45.21 -12.75
C LYS A 446 -1.76 -45.22 -11.73
N SER A 447 -2.98 -45.40 -12.22
CA SER A 447 -4.22 -45.49 -11.43
C SER A 447 -4.16 -46.59 -10.34
N SER A 448 -4.27 -46.20 -9.06
CA SER A 448 -4.52 -47.13 -7.95
C SER A 448 -6.02 -47.19 -7.64
N LYS A 449 -6.56 -48.41 -7.55
CA LYS A 449 -7.95 -48.74 -7.21
C LYS A 449 -8.37 -48.08 -5.90
N ILE A 450 -9.41 -47.25 -5.92
CA ILE A 450 -10.12 -46.82 -4.71
C ILE A 450 -11.23 -47.83 -4.43
N SER A 451 -11.07 -48.58 -3.34
CA SER A 451 -12.09 -49.45 -2.74
C SER A 451 -13.11 -48.61 -1.98
N ASN A 452 -14.39 -48.96 -2.16
CA ASN A 452 -15.59 -48.47 -1.47
C ASN A 452 -15.37 -48.00 -0.02
N ILE A 453 -15.78 -46.76 0.27
CA ILE A 453 -15.99 -46.26 1.63
C ILE A 453 -17.49 -46.07 1.85
N THR A 454 -18.00 -46.85 2.79
CA THR A 454 -19.33 -46.86 3.37
C THR A 454 -19.76 -45.47 3.84
N MET A 455 -20.96 -45.04 3.44
CA MET A 455 -21.63 -43.87 3.98
C MET A 455 -21.96 -44.07 5.47
N GLU A 456 -21.33 -43.30 6.35
CA GLU A 456 -21.91 -42.96 7.64
C GLU A 456 -22.30 -41.48 7.66
N GLN A 457 -23.61 -41.28 7.72
CA GLN A 457 -24.29 -40.00 7.83
C GLN A 457 -24.29 -39.59 9.32
N ARG A 458 -23.52 -38.56 9.70
CA ARG A 458 -23.61 -37.96 11.04
C ARG A 458 -23.99 -36.48 10.96
N VAL A 459 -25.24 -36.23 11.34
CA VAL A 459 -25.91 -34.94 11.52
C VAL A 459 -25.16 -34.07 12.56
N PRO A 460 -25.03 -32.75 12.37
CA PRO A 460 -24.47 -31.86 13.40
C PRO A 460 -25.53 -31.57 14.48
N SER A 461 -25.24 -31.98 15.72
CA SER A 461 -26.05 -31.62 16.90
C SER A 461 -25.66 -30.23 17.42
N LYS A 462 -26.69 -29.39 17.56
CA LYS A 462 -26.71 -28.10 18.25
C LYS A 462 -25.97 -28.09 19.59
N ALA A 463 -25.43 -26.92 19.91
CA ALA A 463 -24.99 -26.46 21.23
C ALA A 463 -26.03 -26.72 22.34
N PRO A 464 -25.61 -26.71 23.62
CA PRO A 464 -25.88 -25.48 24.38
C PRO A 464 -24.82 -25.07 25.43
N LYS A 465 -24.85 -23.75 25.67
CA LYS A 465 -24.25 -22.91 26.73
C LYS A 465 -22.78 -22.53 26.60
#